data_AF-A0A528TVB3-F1
#
_entry.id   AF-A0A528TVB3-F1
#
_cell.length_a   1.000
_cell.length_b   1.000
_cell.length_c   1.000
_cell.angle_alpha   90.00
_cell.angle_beta   90.00
_cell.angle_gamma   90.00
#
_symmetry.space_group_name_H-M   'P 1'
#
loop_
_entity.id
_entity.type
_entity.pdbx_description
1 polymer ?
#
loop_
_entity_poly.entity_id
_entity_poly.type
_entity_poly.pdbx_seq_one_letter_code
_entity_poly.pdbx_strand_id
1 'polypeptide(L)'
;FMVIESWLNEKATNENRGTVFGLYMMVTYASIMGGQMIVAGGDVKSASLFMITGILFCLSLLPTAVSTQSHPKPLQDVKLDVKGLYANSPVSAVACLLIGIANGAWGTLGAVYGARIGISTAEIALMMSLVVIAGAAMQLPAGRLSDTTDRRFVLAGAAFGAALFAVLVFLVEPRSGVFVILLTAAYGAFAYTLYSIAVAHANDHARAEDFVKVSG
;
A
#
# COMPACT_ATOMS: atom_id res chain seq x y z
N PHE A 1 -0.02 -11.04 -1.69
CA PHE A 1 0.91 -10.59 -0.64
C PHE A 1 1.24 -11.72 0.32
N MET A 2 0.32 -12.12 1.21
CA MET A 2 0.57 -13.11 2.28
C MET A 2 1.29 -14.42 1.86
N VAL A 3 0.87 -15.08 0.77
CA VAL A 3 1.52 -16.33 0.30
C VAL A 3 2.96 -16.09 -0.19
N ILE A 4 3.18 -15.05 -1.00
CA ILE A 4 4.49 -14.72 -1.57
C ILE A 4 5.45 -14.25 -0.47
N GLU A 5 4.96 -13.42 0.45
CA GLU A 5 5.74 -12.92 1.59
C GLU A 5 6.17 -14.06 2.51
N SER A 6 5.29 -15.02 2.79
CA SER A 6 5.67 -16.21 3.55
C SER A 6 6.73 -17.05 2.84
N TRP A 7 6.61 -17.26 1.52
CA TRP A 7 7.56 -18.04 0.74
C TRP A 7 8.94 -17.37 0.68
N LEU A 8 8.98 -16.04 0.56
CA LEU A 8 10.22 -15.25 0.62
C LEU A 8 10.85 -15.31 2.01
N ASN A 9 10.05 -15.25 3.07
CA ASN A 9 10.52 -15.29 4.45
C ASN A 9 11.10 -16.66 4.82
N GLU A 10 10.46 -17.75 4.38
CA GLU A 10 10.94 -19.12 4.66
C GLU A 10 12.25 -19.45 3.93
N LYS A 11 12.53 -18.80 2.79
CA LYS A 11 13.77 -19.00 2.02
C LYS A 11 14.87 -17.97 2.31
N ALA A 12 14.55 -16.86 2.95
CA ALA A 12 15.53 -15.82 3.26
C ALA A 12 16.23 -16.08 4.59
N THR A 13 17.56 -15.96 4.61
CA THR A 13 18.34 -15.92 5.85
C THR A 13 18.20 -14.57 6.55
N ASN A 14 18.41 -14.52 7.86
CA ASN A 14 18.28 -13.27 8.66
C ASN A 14 19.15 -12.11 8.12
N GLU A 15 20.32 -12.41 7.54
CA GLU A 15 21.20 -11.41 6.93
C GLU A 15 20.67 -10.87 5.59
N ASN A 16 20.01 -11.70 4.79
CA ASN A 16 19.57 -11.33 3.43
C ASN A 16 18.09 -10.93 3.34
N ARG A 17 17.31 -11.16 4.40
CA ARG A 17 15.86 -10.90 4.44
C ARG A 17 15.50 -9.47 4.05
N GLY A 18 16.26 -8.49 4.55
CA GLY A 18 16.04 -7.08 4.20
C GLY A 18 16.22 -6.81 2.70
N THR A 19 17.29 -7.34 2.10
CA THR A 19 17.59 -7.18 0.67
C THR A 19 16.55 -7.87 -0.22
N VAL A 20 16.14 -9.08 0.15
CA VAL A 20 15.15 -9.88 -0.60
C VAL A 20 13.77 -9.20 -0.57
N PHE A 21 13.32 -8.76 0.61
CA PHE A 21 12.06 -8.01 0.73
C PHE A 21 12.13 -6.64 0.05
N GLY A 22 13.27 -5.95 0.13
CA GLY A 22 13.50 -4.68 -0.58
C GLY A 22 13.40 -4.84 -2.10
N LEU A 23 14.02 -5.87 -2.67
CA LEU A 23 13.92 -6.20 -4.09
C LEU A 23 12.47 -6.52 -4.49
N TYR A 24 11.77 -7.34 -3.70
CA TYR A 24 10.36 -7.67 -3.91
C TYR A 24 9.47 -6.41 -3.94
N MET A 25 9.67 -5.50 -2.99
CA MET A 25 8.94 -4.23 -2.94
C MET A 25 9.27 -3.32 -4.12
N MET A 26 10.55 -3.22 -4.52
CA MET A 26 10.96 -2.47 -5.71
C MET A 26 10.28 -2.97 -6.97
N VAL A 27 10.28 -4.30 -7.21
CA VAL A 27 9.62 -4.91 -8.37
C VAL A 27 8.11 -4.69 -8.33
N THR A 28 7.51 -4.78 -7.14
CA THR A 28 6.07 -4.54 -6.95
C THR A 28 5.71 -3.10 -7.29
N TYR A 29 6.43 -2.11 -6.76
CA TYR A 29 6.17 -0.70 -7.07
C TYR A 29 6.48 -0.35 -8.52
N ALA A 30 7.55 -0.91 -9.10
CA ALA A 30 7.86 -0.73 -10.52
C ALA A 30 6.75 -1.30 -11.42
N SER A 31 6.17 -2.44 -11.04
CA SER A 31 5.07 -3.07 -11.77
C SER A 31 3.77 -2.28 -11.64
N ILE A 32 3.45 -1.77 -10.44
CA ILE A 32 2.30 -0.87 -10.22
C ILE A 32 2.45 0.40 -11.06
N MET A 33 3.61 1.07 -10.97
CA MET A 33 3.90 2.27 -11.73
C MET A 33 3.84 2.01 -13.25
N GLY A 34 4.45 0.91 -13.71
CA GLY A 34 4.42 0.50 -15.11
C GLY A 34 2.98 0.27 -15.60
N GLY A 35 2.15 -0.41 -14.80
CA GLY A 35 0.73 -0.61 -15.09
C GLY A 35 -0.04 0.71 -15.21
N GLN A 36 0.14 1.62 -14.26
CA GLN A 36 -0.48 2.95 -14.32
C GLN A 36 -0.02 3.74 -15.56
N MET A 37 1.27 3.68 -15.90
CA MET A 37 1.83 4.37 -17.07
C MET A 37 1.37 3.77 -18.40
N ILE A 38 1.14 2.46 -18.49
CA ILE A 38 0.54 1.84 -19.68
C ILE A 38 -0.89 2.40 -19.90
N VAL A 39 -1.64 2.64 -18.82
CA VAL A 39 -2.95 3.28 -18.89
C VAL A 39 -2.85 4.74 -19.34
N ALA A 40 -1.76 5.45 -19.01
CA ALA A 40 -1.52 6.82 -19.48
C ALA A 40 -1.45 6.93 -21.00
N GLY A 41 -0.79 5.96 -21.66
CA GLY A 41 -0.60 5.93 -23.11
C GLY A 41 -1.67 5.15 -23.89
N GLY A 42 -2.54 4.43 -23.19
CA GLY A 42 -3.60 3.62 -23.80
C GLY A 42 -4.94 4.33 -23.84
N ASP A 43 -5.76 3.99 -24.83
CA ASP A 43 -7.17 4.41 -24.84
C ASP A 43 -7.98 3.54 -23.89
N VAL A 44 -8.45 4.14 -22.79
CA VAL A 44 -9.25 3.49 -21.74
C VAL A 44 -10.63 3.05 -22.25
N LYS A 45 -11.08 3.56 -23.41
CA LYS A 45 -12.31 3.11 -24.07
C LYS A 45 -12.12 1.85 -24.89
N SER A 46 -10.87 1.49 -25.21
CA SER A 46 -10.55 0.32 -26.01
C SER A 46 -10.29 -0.91 -25.13
N ALA A 47 -10.71 -2.08 -25.60
CA ALA A 47 -10.44 -3.35 -24.94
C ALA A 47 -8.94 -3.75 -24.97
N SER A 48 -8.10 -2.99 -25.68
CA SER A 48 -6.66 -3.27 -25.83
C SER A 48 -5.92 -3.36 -24.49
N LEU A 49 -6.20 -2.46 -23.56
CA LEU A 49 -5.57 -2.47 -22.22
C LEU A 49 -5.91 -3.76 -21.46
N PHE A 50 -7.17 -4.19 -21.50
CA PHE A 50 -7.60 -5.45 -20.89
C PHE A 50 -6.92 -6.67 -21.54
N MET A 51 -6.77 -6.67 -22.87
CA MET A 51 -6.07 -7.75 -23.58
C MET A 51 -4.59 -7.83 -23.19
N ILE A 52 -3.90 -6.68 -23.08
CA ILE A 52 -2.50 -6.62 -22.64
C ILE A 52 -2.38 -7.15 -21.21
N THR A 53 -3.25 -6.73 -20.29
CA THR A 53 -3.27 -7.26 -18.92
C THR A 53 -3.49 -8.78 -18.91
N GLY A 54 -4.40 -9.29 -19.74
CA GLY A 54 -4.64 -10.73 -19.87
C GLY A 54 -3.41 -11.49 -20.38
N ILE A 55 -2.71 -10.96 -21.38
CA ILE A 55 -1.48 -11.56 -21.91
C ILE A 55 -0.38 -11.59 -20.83
N LEU A 56 -0.19 -10.47 -20.12
CA LEU A 56 0.78 -10.39 -19.02
C LEU A 56 0.45 -11.36 -17.87
N PHE A 57 -0.84 -11.51 -17.57
CA PHE A 57 -1.30 -12.47 -16.57
C PHE A 57 -0.99 -13.92 -17.00
N CYS A 58 -1.30 -14.29 -18.26
CA CYS A 58 -0.94 -15.59 -18.81
C CYS A 58 0.59 -15.83 -18.81
N LEU A 59 1.39 -14.81 -19.15
CA LEU A 59 2.85 -14.87 -19.09
C LEU A 59 3.34 -15.08 -17.65
N SER A 60 2.72 -14.45 -16.66
CA SER A 60 3.07 -14.63 -15.24
C SER A 60 2.82 -16.05 -14.72
N LEU A 61 1.90 -16.78 -15.36
CA LEU A 61 1.63 -18.18 -15.04
C LEU A 61 2.72 -19.13 -15.56
N LEU A 62 3.47 -18.76 -16.62
CA LEU A 62 4.49 -19.63 -17.21
C LEU A 62 5.64 -19.97 -16.24
N PRO A 63 6.27 -19.01 -15.53
CA PRO A 63 7.27 -19.33 -14.52
C PRO A 63 6.73 -20.22 -13.41
N THR A 64 5.51 -19.97 -12.93
CA THR A 64 4.87 -20.81 -11.91
C THR A 64 4.54 -22.21 -12.39
N ALA A 65 4.15 -22.38 -13.66
CA ALA A 65 3.83 -23.68 -14.25
C ALA A 65 5.08 -24.51 -14.60
N VAL A 66 6.17 -23.84 -14.99
CA VAL A 66 7.47 -24.48 -15.30
C VAL A 66 8.29 -24.73 -14.02
N SER A 67 8.04 -23.96 -12.96
CA SER A 67 8.73 -24.13 -11.69
C SER A 67 8.36 -25.45 -11.01
N THR A 68 9.35 -26.32 -10.87
CA THR A 68 9.26 -27.59 -10.11
C THR A 68 9.57 -27.41 -8.62
N GLN A 69 9.64 -26.17 -8.13
CA GLN A 69 9.94 -25.86 -6.73
C GLN A 69 8.84 -26.39 -5.81
N SER A 70 9.24 -27.22 -4.85
CA SER A 70 8.37 -27.78 -3.82
C SER A 70 7.59 -26.67 -3.13
N HIS A 71 6.27 -26.80 -3.11
CA HIS A 71 5.41 -25.90 -2.36
C HIS A 71 5.88 -25.92 -0.90
N PRO A 72 6.19 -24.77 -0.29
CA PRO A 72 6.51 -24.71 1.12
C PRO A 72 5.36 -25.30 1.92
N LYS A 73 5.67 -25.88 3.08
CA LYS A 73 4.67 -26.54 3.92
C LYS A 73 3.50 -25.56 4.14
N PRO A 74 2.24 -26.02 4.11
CA PRO A 74 1.10 -25.18 4.44
C PRO A 74 1.42 -24.47 5.76
N LEU A 75 1.41 -23.14 5.75
CA LEU A 75 1.56 -22.35 6.95
C LEU A 75 0.60 -22.91 7.99
N GLN A 76 1.10 -23.14 9.20
CA GLN A 76 0.26 -23.51 10.34
C GLN A 76 -0.97 -22.60 10.34
N ASP A 77 -2.17 -23.16 10.50
CA ASP A 77 -3.42 -22.41 10.62
C ASP A 77 -3.29 -21.38 11.74
N VAL A 78 -2.87 -20.17 11.39
CA VAL A 78 -2.87 -19.05 12.31
C VAL A 78 -4.32 -18.61 12.40
N LYS A 79 -5.01 -19.09 13.44
CA LYS A 79 -6.35 -18.64 13.74
C LYS A 79 -6.29 -17.16 14.09
N LEU A 80 -6.86 -16.33 13.21
CA LEU A 80 -7.05 -14.90 13.42
C LEU A 80 -7.92 -14.69 14.66
N ASP A 81 -7.30 -14.31 15.77
CA ASP A 81 -8.00 -13.92 16.99
C ASP A 81 -8.28 -12.41 16.97
N VAL A 82 -9.34 -12.05 16.25
CA VAL A 82 -9.80 -10.65 16.10
C VAL A 82 -10.11 -10.03 17.48
N LYS A 83 -10.57 -10.83 18.45
CA LYS A 83 -10.83 -10.36 19.82
C LYS A 83 -9.53 -10.12 20.58
N GLY A 84 -8.55 -11.00 20.45
CA GLY A 84 -7.21 -10.84 21.02
C GLY A 84 -6.49 -9.61 20.46
N LEU A 85 -6.57 -9.38 19.15
CA LEU A 85 -6.02 -8.19 18.48
C LEU A 85 -6.64 -6.88 19.00
N TYR A 86 -7.96 -6.83 19.14
CA TYR A 86 -8.66 -5.65 19.67
C TYR A 86 -8.35 -5.43 21.17
N ALA A 87 -8.25 -6.49 21.96
CA ALA A 87 -7.87 -6.40 23.37
C ALA A 87 -6.42 -5.93 23.56
N ASN A 88 -5.55 -6.25 22.60
CA ASN A 88 -4.13 -5.91 22.65
C ASN A 88 -3.85 -4.44 22.28
N SER A 89 -4.41 -3.97 21.16
CA SER A 89 -4.36 -2.54 20.80
C SER A 89 -5.63 -2.12 20.07
N PRO A 90 -6.64 -1.61 20.80
CA PRO A 90 -7.89 -1.16 20.19
C PRO A 90 -7.68 0.03 19.26
N VAL A 91 -6.66 0.86 19.52
CA VAL A 91 -6.28 2.00 18.67
C VAL A 91 -5.76 1.52 17.32
N SER A 92 -4.83 0.55 17.30
CA SER A 92 -4.33 -0.01 16.04
C SER A 92 -5.42 -0.75 15.26
N ALA A 93 -6.30 -1.50 15.94
CA ALA A 93 -7.39 -2.22 15.27
C ALA A 93 -8.33 -1.26 14.52
N VAL A 94 -8.78 -0.19 15.19
CA VAL A 94 -9.64 0.82 14.57
C VAL A 94 -8.88 1.60 13.49
N ALA A 95 -7.63 1.97 13.74
CA ALA A 95 -6.80 2.67 12.76
C ALA A 95 -6.63 1.84 11.48
N CYS A 96 -6.23 0.57 11.58
CA CYS A 96 -6.06 -0.31 10.42
C CYS A 96 -7.35 -0.47 9.62
N LEU A 97 -8.51 -0.59 10.29
CA LEU A 97 -9.81 -0.66 9.61
C LEU A 97 -10.11 0.63 8.84
N LEU A 98 -9.93 1.80 9.47
CA LEU A 98 -10.16 3.09 8.83
C LEU A 98 -9.17 3.35 7.67
N ILE A 99 -7.90 2.99 7.85
CA ILE A 99 -6.86 3.09 6.82
C ILE A 99 -7.19 2.18 5.64
N GLY A 100 -7.67 0.96 5.89
CA GLY A 100 -8.12 0.04 4.85
C GLY A 100 -9.27 0.60 4.03
N ILE A 101 -10.27 1.20 4.69
CA ILE A 101 -11.39 1.87 4.02
C ILE A 101 -10.89 3.07 3.19
N ALA A 102 -10.03 3.92 3.76
CA ALA A 102 -9.50 5.10 3.09
C ALA A 102 -8.64 4.75 1.87
N ASN A 103 -7.74 3.78 1.99
CA ASN A 103 -6.88 3.33 0.89
C ASN A 103 -7.69 2.55 -0.17
N GLY A 104 -8.69 1.77 0.23
CA GLY A 104 -9.60 1.10 -0.70
C GLY A 104 -10.46 2.09 -1.49
N ALA A 105 -10.99 3.11 -0.81
CA ALA A 105 -11.70 4.21 -1.45
C ALA A 105 -10.79 4.98 -2.41
N TRP A 106 -9.55 5.29 -2.02
CA TRP A 106 -8.60 5.97 -2.89
C TRP A 106 -8.23 5.14 -4.12
N GLY A 107 -7.94 3.84 -3.95
CA GLY A 107 -7.56 2.94 -5.05
C GLY A 107 -8.67 2.73 -6.09
N THR A 108 -9.94 2.90 -5.70
CA THR A 108 -11.11 2.71 -6.59
C THR A 108 -11.66 4.04 -7.12
N LEU A 109 -11.82 5.03 -6.24
CA LEU A 109 -12.43 6.32 -6.55
C LEU A 109 -11.42 7.39 -6.97
N GLY A 110 -10.13 7.23 -6.67
CA GLY A 110 -9.11 8.22 -7.01
C GLY A 110 -8.99 8.44 -8.53
N ALA A 111 -8.97 7.36 -9.30
CA ALA A 111 -8.98 7.44 -10.77
C ALA A 111 -10.29 8.02 -11.32
N VAL A 112 -11.42 7.66 -10.71
CA VAL A 112 -12.76 8.17 -11.08
C VAL A 112 -12.86 9.68 -10.80
N TYR A 113 -12.33 10.14 -9.67
CA TYR A 113 -12.25 11.55 -9.31
C TYR A 113 -11.48 12.36 -10.35
N GLY A 114 -10.29 11.89 -10.73
CA GLY A 114 -9.50 12.52 -11.80
C GLY A 114 -10.27 12.58 -13.12
N ALA A 115 -10.92 11.48 -13.51
CA ALA A 115 -11.74 11.46 -14.73
C ALA A 115 -12.93 12.43 -14.67
N ARG A 116 -13.55 12.62 -13.50
CA ARG A 116 -14.69 13.52 -13.29
C ARG A 116 -14.32 15.00 -13.30
N ILE A 117 -13.11 15.35 -12.86
CA ILE A 117 -12.59 16.73 -12.92
C ILE A 117 -12.15 17.10 -14.34
N GLY A 118 -12.05 16.12 -15.24
CA GLY A 118 -11.71 16.33 -16.64
C GLY A 118 -10.20 16.48 -16.90
N ILE A 119 -9.35 15.99 -15.97
CA ILE A 119 -7.91 15.88 -16.22
C ILE A 119 -7.62 14.73 -17.18
N SER A 120 -6.50 14.81 -17.90
CA SER A 120 -6.11 13.80 -18.88
C SER A 120 -5.79 12.45 -18.22
N THR A 121 -5.94 11.35 -18.97
CA THR A 121 -5.56 10.01 -18.50
C THR A 121 -4.11 9.90 -18.06
N ALA A 122 -3.22 10.64 -18.72
CA ALA A 122 -1.82 10.74 -18.32
C ALA A 122 -1.65 11.42 -16.94
N GLU A 123 -2.38 12.50 -16.68
CA GLU A 123 -2.38 13.15 -15.37
C GLU A 123 -2.99 12.27 -14.28
N ILE A 124 -4.04 11.50 -14.59
CA ILE A 124 -4.63 10.54 -13.64
C ILE A 124 -3.61 9.45 -13.28
N ALA A 125 -2.93 8.89 -14.28
CA ALA A 125 -1.91 7.87 -14.07
C ALA A 125 -0.71 8.42 -13.27
N LEU A 126 -0.28 9.65 -13.56
CA LEU A 126 0.76 10.36 -12.79
C LEU A 126 0.30 10.62 -11.36
N MET A 127 -0.93 11.08 -11.16
CA MET A 127 -1.55 11.30 -9.85
C MET A 127 -1.52 10.02 -9.02
N MET A 128 -2.02 8.91 -9.55
CA MET A 128 -2.05 7.62 -8.86
C MET A 128 -0.64 7.11 -8.53
N SER A 129 0.30 7.26 -9.47
CA SER A 129 1.68 6.83 -9.28
C SER A 129 2.40 7.67 -8.22
N LEU A 130 2.24 9.00 -8.25
CA LEU A 130 2.88 9.91 -7.32
C LEU A 130 2.35 9.77 -5.89
N VAL A 131 1.08 9.43 -5.70
CA VAL A 131 0.55 9.10 -4.36
C VAL A 131 1.32 7.91 -3.76
N VAL A 132 1.53 6.85 -4.54
CA VAL A 132 2.24 5.65 -4.07
C VAL A 132 3.71 5.96 -3.80
N ILE A 133 4.37 6.69 -4.70
CA ILE A 133 5.78 7.08 -4.55
C ILE A 133 5.96 8.01 -3.34
N ALA A 134 5.08 9.01 -3.17
CA ALA A 134 5.12 9.91 -2.03
C ALA A 134 4.88 9.15 -0.71
N GLY A 135 3.94 8.20 -0.71
CA GLY A 135 3.73 7.26 0.41
C GLY A 135 4.99 6.48 0.76
N ALA A 136 5.62 5.84 -0.22
CA ALA A 136 6.84 5.06 -0.02
C ALA A 136 8.02 5.95 0.46
N ALA A 137 8.18 7.14 -0.11
CA ALA A 137 9.21 8.09 0.29
C ALA A 137 9.01 8.58 1.73
N MET A 138 7.76 8.83 2.13
CA MET A 138 7.42 9.28 3.48
C MET A 138 7.49 8.14 4.51
N GLN A 139 7.41 6.88 4.09
CA GLN A 139 7.45 5.72 4.96
C GLN A 139 8.75 5.59 5.74
N LEU A 140 9.88 5.90 5.12
CA LEU A 140 11.20 5.88 5.78
C LEU A 140 11.33 6.92 6.91
N PRO A 141 11.09 8.24 6.66
CA PRO A 141 11.18 9.24 7.72
C PRO A 141 10.09 9.08 8.77
N ALA A 142 8.85 8.73 8.37
CA ALA A 142 7.76 8.50 9.32
C ALA A 142 8.02 7.29 10.23
N GLY A 143 8.64 6.23 9.70
CA GLY A 143 9.09 5.09 10.48
C GLY A 143 10.13 5.48 11.53
N ARG A 144 11.19 6.19 11.12
CA ARG A 144 12.22 6.70 12.05
C ARG A 144 11.66 7.64 13.12
N LEU A 145 10.72 8.50 12.75
CA LEU A 145 10.05 9.40 13.69
C LEU A 145 9.18 8.62 14.68
N SER A 146 8.51 7.56 14.21
CA SER A 146 7.73 6.65 15.06
C SER A 146 8.59 5.84 16.03
N ASP A 147 9.86 5.58 15.72
CA ASP A 147 10.74 4.83 16.61
C ASP A 147 11.36 5.72 17.71
N THR A 148 11.42 7.03 17.48
CA THR A 148 12.00 8.01 18.42
C THR A 148 10.97 8.77 19.24
N THR A 149 9.73 8.87 18.74
CA THR A 149 8.60 9.55 19.39
C THR A 149 7.53 8.52 19.74
N ASP A 150 6.77 8.78 20.79
CA ASP A 150 5.62 7.94 21.15
C ASP A 150 4.64 7.80 19.96
N ARG A 151 4.46 6.55 19.51
CA ARG A 151 3.81 6.18 18.24
C ARG A 151 2.40 6.76 18.09
N ARG A 152 1.68 6.99 19.20
CA ARG A 152 0.33 7.57 19.17
C ARG A 152 0.30 8.98 18.61
N PHE A 153 1.32 9.80 18.90
CA PHE A 153 1.39 11.19 18.42
C PHE A 153 1.74 11.23 16.94
N VAL A 154 2.62 10.33 16.49
CA VAL A 154 2.97 10.22 15.07
C VAL A 154 1.77 9.72 14.26
N LEU A 155 1.02 8.75 14.78
CA LEU A 155 -0.23 8.28 14.17
C LEU A 155 -1.26 9.42 14.09
N ALA A 156 -1.49 10.17 15.17
CA ALA A 156 -2.43 11.29 15.19
C ALA A 156 -2.01 12.42 14.24
N GLY A 157 -0.71 12.75 14.19
CA GLY A 157 -0.18 13.76 13.27
C GLY A 157 -0.31 13.36 11.81
N ALA A 158 -0.02 12.10 11.48
CA ALA A 158 -0.22 11.57 10.13
C ALA A 158 -1.71 11.52 9.74
N ALA A 159 -2.59 11.13 10.67
CA ALA A 159 -4.03 11.09 10.44
C ALA A 159 -4.58 12.50 10.21
N PHE A 160 -4.12 13.47 11.00
CA PHE A 160 -4.45 14.88 10.81
C PHE A 160 -3.94 15.40 9.47
N GLY A 161 -2.71 15.08 9.08
CA GLY A 161 -2.16 15.44 7.77
C GLY A 161 -3.00 14.89 6.62
N ALA A 162 -3.31 13.59 6.66
CA ALA A 162 -4.17 12.96 5.66
C ALA A 162 -5.56 13.61 5.60
N ALA A 163 -6.20 13.85 6.74
CA ALA A 163 -7.51 14.51 6.81
C ALA A 163 -7.46 15.95 6.28
N LEU A 164 -6.43 16.71 6.64
CA LEU A 164 -6.23 18.08 6.19
C LEU A 164 -6.12 18.14 4.66
N PHE A 165 -5.27 17.30 4.06
CA PHE A 165 -5.12 17.28 2.60
C PHE A 165 -6.39 16.77 1.90
N ALA A 166 -7.11 15.80 2.47
CA ALA A 166 -8.39 15.36 1.94
C ALA A 166 -9.44 16.49 1.94
N VAL A 167 -9.54 17.25 3.03
CA VAL A 167 -10.44 18.41 3.14
C VAL A 167 -10.00 19.54 2.20
N LEU A 168 -8.69 19.78 2.05
CA LEU A 168 -8.19 20.77 1.11
C LEU A 168 -8.52 20.41 -0.34
N VAL A 169 -8.39 19.14 -0.72
CA VAL A 169 -8.81 18.66 -2.05
C VAL A 169 -10.31 18.91 -2.27
N PHE A 170 -11.13 18.64 -1.26
CA PHE A 170 -12.58 18.86 -1.31
C PHE A 170 -12.97 20.35 -1.40
N LEU A 171 -12.30 21.23 -0.65
CA LEU A 171 -12.65 22.66 -0.60
C LEU A 171 -12.10 23.47 -1.77
N VAL A 172 -10.90 23.14 -2.24
CA VAL A 172 -10.22 23.95 -3.27
C VAL A 172 -10.74 23.61 -4.67
N GLU A 173 -11.34 22.43 -4.85
CA GLU A 173 -11.80 21.89 -6.14
C GLU A 173 -10.84 22.22 -7.31
N PRO A 174 -9.55 21.87 -7.19
CA PRO A 174 -8.56 22.36 -8.13
C PRO A 174 -8.78 21.80 -9.52
N ARG A 175 -8.88 22.69 -10.51
CA ARG A 175 -9.03 22.33 -11.93
C ARG A 175 -7.70 22.19 -12.67
N SER A 176 -6.60 22.62 -12.06
CA SER A 176 -5.25 22.44 -12.61
C SER A 176 -4.72 21.06 -12.25
N GLY A 177 -4.39 20.24 -13.25
CA GLY A 177 -3.88 18.89 -13.04
C GLY A 177 -2.65 18.83 -12.14
N VAL A 178 -1.71 19.79 -12.27
CA VAL A 178 -0.52 19.88 -11.41
C VAL A 178 -0.89 20.07 -9.93
N PHE A 179 -1.87 20.92 -9.65
CA PHE A 179 -2.27 21.22 -8.28
C PHE A 179 -3.03 20.05 -7.64
N VAL A 180 -3.88 19.37 -8.42
CA VAL A 180 -4.53 18.10 -8.00
C VAL A 180 -3.47 17.06 -7.67
N ILE A 181 -2.48 16.87 -8.54
CA ILE A 181 -1.39 15.90 -8.34
C ILE A 181 -0.61 16.20 -7.06
N LEU A 182 -0.25 17.46 -6.80
CA LEU A 182 0.52 17.83 -5.60
C LEU A 182 -0.26 17.58 -4.31
N LEU A 183 -1.52 17.99 -4.25
CA LEU A 183 -2.37 17.79 -3.07
C LEU A 183 -2.62 16.31 -2.78
N THR A 184 -2.88 15.53 -3.83
CA THR A 184 -3.16 14.09 -3.71
C THR A 184 -1.89 13.30 -3.41
N ALA A 185 -0.73 13.71 -3.91
CA ALA A 185 0.56 13.17 -3.50
C ALA A 185 0.85 13.46 -2.02
N ALA A 186 0.56 14.68 -1.54
CA ALA A 186 0.67 15.02 -0.13
C ALA A 186 -0.27 14.17 0.73
N TYR A 187 -1.53 14.00 0.32
CA TYR A 187 -2.46 13.06 0.95
C TYR A 187 -1.87 11.64 1.02
N GLY A 188 -1.33 11.12 -0.11
CA GLY A 188 -0.71 9.81 -0.20
C GLY A 188 0.46 9.61 0.76
N ALA A 189 1.31 10.64 0.91
CA ALA A 189 2.44 10.62 1.83
C ALA A 189 2.02 10.36 3.29
N PHE A 190 0.88 10.91 3.72
CA PHE A 190 0.36 10.68 5.07
C PHE A 190 -0.51 9.41 5.16
N ALA A 191 -1.34 9.15 4.15
CA ALA A 191 -2.27 8.01 4.15
C ALA A 191 -1.56 6.65 4.14
N TYR A 192 -0.50 6.49 3.34
CA TYR A 192 0.23 5.22 3.25
C TYR A 192 1.16 4.97 4.45
N THR A 193 1.60 6.01 5.14
CA THR A 193 2.48 5.88 6.33
C THR A 193 1.71 5.48 7.59
N LEU A 194 0.42 5.85 7.67
CA LEU A 194 -0.47 5.45 8.76
C LEU A 194 -0.51 3.94 8.95
N TYR A 195 -0.53 3.16 7.87
CA TYR A 195 -0.57 1.69 7.96
C TYR A 195 0.66 1.13 8.67
N SER A 196 1.86 1.54 8.24
CA SER A 196 3.12 1.06 8.86
C SER A 196 3.22 1.43 10.34
N ILE A 197 2.73 2.62 10.74
CA ILE A 197 2.77 3.08 12.13
C ILE A 197 1.73 2.30 12.97
N ALA A 198 0.52 2.07 12.43
CA ALA A 198 -0.52 1.31 13.12
C ALA A 198 -0.11 -0.15 13.36
N VAL A 199 0.54 -0.77 12.38
CA VAL A 199 1.11 -2.13 12.50
C VAL A 199 2.24 -2.16 13.53
N ALA A 200 3.16 -1.19 13.50
CA ALA A 200 4.24 -1.12 14.49
C ALA A 200 3.69 -0.92 15.92
N HIS A 201 2.66 -0.08 16.09
CA HIS A 201 1.98 0.10 17.38
C HIS A 201 1.29 -1.18 17.87
N ALA A 202 0.70 -1.97 16.97
CA ALA A 202 0.09 -3.26 17.30
C ALA A 202 1.15 -4.28 17.74
N ASN A 203 2.28 -4.33 17.04
CA ASN A 203 3.40 -5.22 17.34
C ASN A 203 4.06 -4.89 18.69
N ASP A 204 4.23 -3.61 19.02
CA ASP A 204 4.83 -3.19 20.31
C ASP A 204 3.98 -3.58 21.53
N HIS A 205 2.66 -3.71 21.35
CA HIS A 205 1.76 -4.13 22.42
C HIS A 205 1.57 -5.65 22.45
N ALA A 206 1.95 -6.37 21.40
CA ALA A 206 1.83 -7.82 21.31
C ALA A 206 2.88 -8.53 22.17
N ARG A 207 2.47 -9.54 22.94
CA ARG A 207 3.40 -10.42 23.65
C ARG A 207 4.27 -11.16 22.61
N ALA A 208 5.54 -11.42 22.93
CA ALA A 208 6.52 -12.06 22.03
C ALA A 208 6.03 -13.40 21.40
N GLU A 209 5.06 -14.04 22.05
CA GLU A 209 4.43 -15.31 21.68
C GLU A 209 3.33 -15.16 20.59
N ASP A 210 2.83 -13.94 20.35
CA ASP A 210 1.73 -13.63 19.40
C ASP A 210 2.18 -12.82 18.17
N PHE A 211 3.48 -12.59 17.99
CA PHE A 211 4.03 -11.83 16.85
C PHE A 211 3.58 -12.37 15.47
N VAL A 212 3.39 -13.68 15.37
CA VAL A 212 2.92 -14.37 14.15
C VAL A 212 1.42 -14.13 13.89
N LYS A 213 0.62 -13.89 14.94
CA LYS A 213 -0.83 -13.61 14.81
C LYS A 213 -1.14 -12.14 14.48
N VAL A 214 -0.25 -11.22 14.87
CA VAL A 214 -0.44 -9.77 14.67
C VAL A 214 0.10 -9.28 13.32
N SER A 215 0.99 -10.04 12.69
CA SER A 215 1.58 -9.72 11.38
C SER A 215 0.74 -10.18 10.17
N GLY A 216 -0.42 -10.81 10.39
CA GLY A 216 -1.31 -11.37 9.37
C GLY A 216 -2.44 -10.45 8.92
#